data_AF-A0A1I9GAH9-F1
#
_entry.id   AF-A0A1I9GAH9-F1
#
_cell.length_a   1.000
_cell.length_b   1.000
_cell.length_c   1.000
_cell.angle_alpha   90.00
_cell.angle_beta   90.00
_cell.angle_gamma   90.00
#
_symmetry.space_group_name_H-M   'P 1'
#
loop_
_entity.id
_entity.type
_entity.pdbx_description
1 polymer ?
#
loop_
_entity_poly.entity_id
_entity_poly.type
_entity_poly.pdbx_seq_one_letter_code
_entity_poly.pdbx_strand_id
1 'polypeptide(L)'
;MSSLIKVVTVSTKPYEGQKPGTSGLRKRVPEFQQENYTENFIQSTLDAGLGDKKKGATLVVGGDGRYLCPETVNIIIQMAAANGVCLFFLMDFLL
;
A
#
# COMPACT_ATOMS: atom_id res chain seq x y z
N MET A 1 -4.51 -22.54 14.25
CA MET A 1 -3.88 -21.57 15.17
C MET A 1 -3.93 -20.20 14.50
N SER A 2 -4.92 -19.37 14.85
CA SER A 2 -4.93 -17.97 14.43
C SER A 2 -3.86 -17.23 15.22
N SER A 3 -2.73 -16.90 14.58
CA SER A 3 -1.85 -15.89 15.16
C SER A 3 -2.66 -14.61 15.28
N LEU A 4 -2.64 -13.99 16.47
CA LEU A 4 -3.25 -12.68 16.66
C LEU A 4 -2.41 -11.67 15.87
N ILE A 5 -2.90 -11.25 14.71
CA ILE A 5 -2.28 -10.16 13.95
C ILE A 5 -2.44 -8.90 14.80
N LYS A 6 -1.30 -8.33 15.24
CA LYS A 6 -1.28 -7.12 16.06
C LYS A 6 -1.16 -5.90 15.16
N VAL A 7 -2.09 -4.96 15.30
CA VAL A 7 -1.95 -3.63 14.70
C VAL A 7 -0.94 -2.82 15.52
N VAL A 8 0.04 -2.23 14.83
CA VAL A 8 1.10 -1.41 15.43
C VAL A 8 1.15 -0.07 14.71
N THR A 9 1.49 0.98 15.47
CA THR A 9 1.78 2.30 14.91
C THR A 9 3.29 2.46 14.82
N VAL A 10 3.78 2.74 13.62
CA VAL A 10 5.21 2.95 13.34
C VAL A 10 5.44 4.44 13.09
N SER A 11 6.40 5.03 13.82
CA SER A 11 6.81 6.40 13.57
C SER A 11 7.68 6.46 12.31
N THR A 12 7.41 7.45 11.45
CA THR A 12 8.05 7.60 10.14
C THR A 12 8.38 9.06 9.87
N LYS A 13 9.17 9.33 8.83
CA LYS A 13 9.52 10.67 8.36
C LYS A 13 8.86 10.93 7.01
N PRO A 14 8.32 12.13 6.74
CA PRO A 14 7.77 12.45 5.44
C PRO A 14 8.86 12.44 4.36
N TYR A 15 8.49 12.02 3.16
CA TYR A 15 9.35 12.04 1.98
C TYR A 15 8.88 13.10 0.99
N GLU A 16 9.79 13.98 0.59
CA GLU A 16 9.53 14.94 -0.47
C GLU A 16 9.36 14.24 -1.83
N GLY A 17 8.50 14.79 -2.67
CA GLY A 17 8.32 14.30 -4.04
C GLY A 17 7.51 13.02 -4.20
N GLN A 18 6.79 12.57 -3.16
CA GLN A 18 5.75 11.53 -3.26
C GLN A 18 4.43 12.07 -3.86
N LYS A 19 4.54 12.88 -4.91
CA LYS A 19 3.38 13.45 -5.61
C LYS A 19 3.04 12.57 -6.82
N PRO A 20 1.88 11.88 -6.83
CA PRO A 20 1.47 11.11 -7.99
C PRO A 20 1.14 12.04 -9.17
N GLY A 21 1.53 11.63 -10.37
CA GLY A 21 1.10 12.27 -11.62
C GLY A 21 -0.24 11.69 -12.12
N THR A 22 -0.59 12.01 -13.36
CA THR A 22 -1.81 11.46 -14.02
C THR A 22 -1.80 9.94 -14.12
N SER A 23 -0.63 9.31 -14.14
CA SER A 23 -0.45 7.85 -14.18
C SER A 23 0.08 7.25 -12.87
N GLY A 24 -0.12 7.94 -11.74
CA GLY A 24 0.35 7.52 -10.43
C GLY A 24 1.78 7.96 -10.10
N LEU A 25 2.31 7.46 -8.99
CA LEU A 25 3.68 7.74 -8.54
C LEU A 25 4.67 6.80 -9.25
N ARG A 26 5.66 7.38 -9.92
CA ARG A 26 6.71 6.61 -10.61
C ARG A 26 8.08 7.09 -10.14
N LYS A 27 8.85 6.19 -9.56
CA LYS A 27 10.19 6.39 -9.03
C LYS A 27 11.07 5.18 -9.35
N ARG A 28 12.38 5.30 -9.14
CA ARG A 28 13.29 4.16 -9.33
C ARG A 28 13.08 3.13 -8.23
N VAL A 29 13.32 1.86 -8.54
CA VAL A 29 13.25 0.74 -7.58
C VAL A 29 13.99 1.04 -6.26
N PRO A 30 15.24 1.57 -6.27
CA PRO A 30 15.94 1.88 -5.03
C PRO A 30 15.28 2.96 -4.16
N GLU A 31 14.44 3.84 -4.74
CA GLU A 31 13.68 4.83 -3.96
C GLU A 31 12.54 4.16 -3.20
N PHE A 32 11.81 3.23 -3.84
CA PHE A 32 10.74 2.46 -3.20
C PHE A 32 11.23 1.51 -2.09
N GLN A 33 12.51 1.13 -2.14
CA GLN A 33 13.16 0.29 -1.14
C GLN A 33 13.72 1.09 0.04
N GLN A 34 13.63 2.42 0.02
CA GLN A 34 13.97 3.23 1.20
C GLN A 34 12.99 2.93 2.33
N GLU A 35 13.50 2.99 3.56
CA GLU A 35 12.74 2.71 4.77
C GLU A 35 11.45 3.54 4.82
N ASN A 36 10.29 2.88 4.99
CA ASN A 36 8.98 3.52 5.07
C ASN A 36 8.55 4.34 3.83
N TYR A 37 9.28 4.31 2.71
CA TYR A 37 8.90 5.10 1.53
C TYR A 37 7.55 4.61 0.97
N THR A 38 7.44 3.30 0.75
CA THR A 38 6.25 2.69 0.16
C THR A 38 5.06 2.75 1.13
N GLU A 39 5.31 2.46 2.41
CA GLU A 39 4.34 2.51 3.50
C GLU A 39 3.73 3.91 3.66
N ASN A 40 4.56 4.96 3.64
CA ASN A 40 4.08 6.34 3.74
C ASN A 40 3.16 6.72 2.59
N PHE A 41 3.51 6.31 1.36
CA PHE A 41 2.70 6.60 0.19
C PHE A 41 1.36 5.86 0.25
N ILE A 42 1.35 4.60 0.69
CA ILE A 42 0.14 3.80 0.88
C ILE A 42 -0.75 4.41 1.96
N GLN A 43 -0.20 4.76 3.13
CA GLN A 43 -0.97 5.40 4.20
C GLN A 43 -1.61 6.71 3.71
N SER A 44 -0.82 7.56 3.04
CA SER A 44 -1.32 8.81 2.46
C SER A 44 -2.42 8.58 1.43
N THR A 45 -2.31 7.53 0.62
CA THR A 45 -3.33 7.15 -0.37
C THR A 45 -4.62 6.70 0.29
N LEU A 46 -4.55 5.88 1.34
CA LEU A 46 -5.73 5.45 2.10
C LEU A 46 -6.38 6.64 2.81
N ASP A 47 -5.58 7.52 3.41
CA ASP A 47 -6.03 8.72 4.11
C ASP A 47 -6.75 9.68 3.16
N ALA A 48 -6.14 9.99 2.01
CA ALA A 48 -6.69 10.94 1.05
C ALA A 48 -7.86 10.37 0.25
N GLY A 49 -7.81 9.08 -0.14
CA GLY A 49 -8.80 8.46 -0.98
C GLY A 49 -10.06 8.01 -0.25
N LEU A 50 -9.90 7.40 0.93
CA LEU A 50 -11.02 6.83 1.70
C LEU A 50 -11.35 7.64 2.96
N GLY A 51 -10.35 8.27 3.59
CA GLY A 51 -10.56 9.03 4.83
C GLY A 51 -11.30 8.22 5.90
N ASP A 52 -12.37 8.75 6.46
CA ASP A 52 -13.14 8.05 7.50
C ASP A 52 -13.87 6.80 6.99
N LYS A 53 -14.00 6.64 5.67
CA LYS A 53 -14.69 5.49 5.04
C LYS A 53 -13.81 4.26 4.88
N LYS A 54 -12.58 4.25 5.39
CA LYS A 54 -11.67 3.10 5.30
C LYS A 54 -12.26 1.83 5.92
N LYS A 55 -12.92 1.96 7.07
CA LYS A 55 -13.42 0.80 7.83
C LYS A 55 -14.53 0.08 7.05
N GLY A 56 -14.27 -1.18 6.70
CA GLY A 56 -15.20 -2.01 5.92
C GLY A 56 -15.25 -1.68 4.42
N ALA A 57 -14.45 -0.73 3.93
CA ALA A 57 -14.30 -0.53 2.50
C ALA A 57 -13.65 -1.75 1.86
N THR A 58 -13.96 -2.02 0.60
CA THR A 58 -13.28 -3.04 -0.20
C THR A 58 -12.24 -2.38 -1.10
N LEU A 59 -10.97 -2.74 -0.92
CA LEU A 59 -9.88 -2.28 -1.78
C LEU A 59 -9.52 -3.35 -2.80
N VAL A 60 -9.46 -2.97 -4.08
CA VAL A 60 -8.94 -3.82 -5.15
C VAL A 60 -7.46 -3.50 -5.34
N VAL A 61 -6.62 -4.53 -5.30
CA VAL A 61 -5.16 -4.42 -5.49
C VAL A 61 -4.74 -5.32 -6.65
N GLY A 62 -3.93 -4.77 -7.55
CA GLY A 62 -3.38 -5.46 -8.71
C GLY A 62 -2.03 -4.86 -9.13
N GLY A 63 -1.31 -5.57 -9.99
CA GLY A 63 -0.01 -5.16 -10.52
C GLY A 63 0.28 -5.84 -11.85
N ASP A 64 1.35 -5.41 -12.52
CA ASP A 64 1.77 -5.90 -13.84
C ASP A 64 2.92 -6.91 -13.78
N GLY A 65 3.22 -7.47 -12.59
CA GLY A 65 4.21 -8.53 -12.41
C GLY A 65 5.68 -8.08 -12.41
N ARG A 66 5.96 -6.78 -12.32
CA ARG A 66 7.34 -6.26 -12.19
C ARG A 66 8.02 -6.72 -10.91
N TYR A 67 9.34 -6.57 -10.90
CA TYR A 67 10.25 -7.00 -9.81
C TYR A 67 9.73 -6.74 -8.39
N LEU A 68 9.28 -5.52 -8.06
CA LEU A 68 8.80 -5.16 -6.71
C LEU A 68 7.29 -5.43 -6.46
N CYS A 69 6.56 -5.98 -7.43
CA CYS A 69 5.12 -6.18 -7.28
C CYS A 69 4.77 -7.08 -6.09
N PRO A 70 5.38 -8.27 -5.91
CA PRO A 70 5.04 -9.15 -4.79
C PRO A 70 5.25 -8.49 -3.42
N GLU A 71 6.37 -7.79 -3.23
CA GLU A 71 6.66 -7.10 -1.97
C GLU A 71 5.69 -5.93 -1.73
N THR A 72 5.46 -5.11 -2.76
CA THR A 72 4.58 -3.94 -2.66
C THR A 72 3.14 -4.36 -2.36
N VAL A 73 2.65 -5.41 -3.01
CA VAL A 73 1.32 -5.96 -2.74
C VAL A 73 1.22 -6.36 -1.28
N ASN A 74 2.18 -7.13 -0.76
CA ASN A 74 2.17 -7.57 0.63
C ASN A 74 2.12 -6.39 1.63
N ILE A 75 2.88 -5.31 1.36
CA ILE A 75 2.81 -4.08 2.17
C ILE A 75 1.42 -3.47 2.12
N ILE A 76 0.79 -3.38 0.93
CA ILE A 76 -0.59 -2.86 0.80
C ILE A 76 -1.57 -3.70 1.63
N ILE A 77 -1.45 -5.04 1.62
CA ILE A 77 -2.32 -5.93 2.40
C ILE A 77 -2.21 -5.62 3.89
N GLN A 78 -0.98 -5.56 4.40
CA GLN A 78 -0.72 -5.32 5.82
C GLN A 78 -1.24 -3.95 6.25
N MET A 79 -0.97 -2.91 5.46
CA MET A 79 -1.43 -1.54 5.70
C MET A 79 -2.94 -1.43 5.63
N ALA A 80 -3.59 -2.06 4.64
CA ALA A 80 -5.04 -2.07 4.49
C ALA A 80 -5.72 -2.76 5.68
N ALA A 81 -5.21 -3.93 6.09
CA ALA A 81 -5.72 -4.67 7.25
C ALA A 81 -5.57 -3.84 8.54
N ALA A 82 -4.42 -3.19 8.74
CA ALA A 82 -4.18 -2.30 9.88
C ALA A 82 -5.12 -1.09 9.91
N ASN A 83 -5.55 -0.59 8.74
CA ASN A 83 -6.50 0.52 8.61
C ASN A 83 -7.98 0.06 8.62
N GLY A 84 -8.26 -1.23 8.82
CA GLY A 84 -9.63 -1.78 8.89
C GLY A 84 -10.33 -1.93 7.53
N VAL A 85 -9.57 -1.97 6.45
CA VAL A 85 -10.07 -2.14 5.08
C VAL A 85 -10.22 -3.64 4.79
N CYS A 86 -11.34 -4.05 4.19
CA CYS A 86 -11.49 -5.38 3.63
C CYS A 86 -10.76 -5.45 2.29
N LEU A 87 -9.92 -6.47 2.11
CA LEU A 87 -9.10 -6.58 0.90
C LEU A 87 -9.70 -7.59 -0.08
N PHE A 88 -9.82 -7.18 -1.35
CA PHE A 88 -10.05 -8.09 -2.47
C PHE A 88 -8.86 -8.03 -3.42
N PHE A 89 -8.32 -9.20 -3.77
CA PHE A 89 -7.10 -9.29 -4.56
C PHE A 89 -7.40 -9.85 -5.94
N LEU A 90 -6.91 -9.16 -6.97
CA LEU A 90 -7.06 -9.59 -8.35
C LEU A 90 -5.65 -9.81 -8.90
N MET A 91 -5.20 -11.06 -8.83
CA MET A 91 -3.93 -11.50 -9.43
C MET A 91 -4.26 -12.06 -10.80
N ASP A 92 -3.91 -11.31 -11.84
CA ASP A 92 -3.45 -11.76 -13.16
C ASP A 92 -3.88 -10.78 -14.27
N PHE A 93 -2.89 -10.12 -14.87
CA PHE A 93 -2.90 -9.87 -16.31
C PHE A 93 -1.80 -10.75 -16.89
N LEU A 94 -2.11 -12.04 -17.03
CA LEU A 94 -1.35 -12.97 -17.86
C LEU A 94 -1.61 -12.55 -19.32
N LEU A 95 -0.67 -11.80 -19.89
CA LEU A 95 -0.47 -11.61 -21.34
C LEU A 95 1.01 -11.75 -21.64
#